data_AF-A0A4R4SG01-F1
#
_entry.id   AF-A0A4R4SG01-F1
#
_cell.length_a   1.000
_cell.length_b   1.000
_cell.length_c   1.000
_cell.angle_alpha   90.00
_cell.angle_beta   90.00
_cell.angle_gamma   90.00
#
_symmetry.space_group_name_H-M   'P 1'
#
loop_
_entity.id
_entity.type
_entity.pdbx_description
1 polymer ?
#
loop_
_entity_poly.entity_id
_entity_poly.type
_entity_poly.pdbx_seq_one_letter_code
_entity_poly.pdbx_strand_id
1 'polypeptide(L)'
;MDVLLQPFRWIYRGLVWFANSPRTLITSYLLMIVVAGVIYSYVENKSAADSVWWAVVTASTVGYGDISPTTGAGRALAALLISTMVLLVIPLITAHFASQLIVDDDAFEHDEQEELKADVRRMRALLEELAARQGIALPPEPTPPPPPWRRARRFRR
;
A
#
# COMPACT_ATOMS: atom_id res chain seq x y z
N MET A 1 27.57 -1.27 -6.16
CA MET A 1 26.47 -0.29 -6.21
C MET A 1 25.37 -0.60 -5.18
N ASP A 2 25.23 -1.86 -4.73
CA ASP A 2 24.20 -2.28 -3.77
C ASP A 2 24.38 -1.81 -2.32
N VAL A 3 25.62 -1.53 -1.88
CA VAL A 3 25.91 -1.11 -0.49
C VAL A 3 25.39 0.30 -0.20
N LEU A 4 25.41 1.19 -1.19
CA LEU A 4 24.95 2.58 -1.05
C LEU A 4 23.42 2.71 -0.90
N LEU A 5 22.65 1.72 -1.38
CA LEU A 5 21.18 1.73 -1.34
C LEU A 5 20.59 0.93 -0.18
N GLN A 6 21.41 0.23 0.59
CA GLN A 6 20.97 -0.53 1.78
C GLN A 6 20.17 0.31 2.78
N PRO A 7 20.61 1.51 3.24
CA PRO A 7 19.83 2.31 4.19
C PRO A 7 18.48 2.73 3.63
N PHE A 8 18.41 3.06 2.34
CA PHE A 8 17.17 3.42 1.66
C PHE A 8 16.18 2.24 1.63
N ARG A 9 16.67 1.02 1.37
CA ARG A 9 15.84 -0.21 1.38
C ARG A 9 15.35 -0.59 2.78
N TRP A 10 16.08 -0.25 3.84
CA TRP A 10 15.63 -0.44 5.22
C TRP A 10 14.53 0.54 5.60
N ILE A 11 14.69 1.82 5.24
CA ILE A 11 13.67 2.85 5.44
C ILE A 11 12.39 2.49 4.67
N TYR A 12 12.52 2.12 3.39
CA TYR A 12 11.39 1.70 2.58
C TYR A 12 10.68 0.48 3.16
N ARG A 13 11.41 -0.56 3.57
CA ARG A 13 10.81 -1.76 4.18
C ARG A 13 10.15 -1.47 5.52
N GLY A 14 10.73 -0.61 6.34
CA GLY A 14 10.12 -0.15 7.60
C GLY A 14 8.83 0.62 7.36
N LEU A 15 8.82 1.53 6.38
CA LEU A 15 7.64 2.30 5.99
C LEU A 15 6.53 1.38 5.43
N VAL A 16 6.87 0.43 4.56
CA VAL A 16 5.92 -0.54 4.00
C VAL A 16 5.39 -1.45 5.11
N TRP A 17 6.23 -1.95 6.00
CA TRP A 17 5.79 -2.76 7.15
C TRP A 17 4.81 -2.00 8.04
N PHE A 18 5.10 -0.72 8.32
CA PHE A 18 4.24 0.16 9.10
C PHE A 18 2.90 0.44 8.40
N ALA A 19 2.91 0.65 7.09
CA ALA A 19 1.71 0.90 6.29
C ALA A 19 0.86 -0.35 6.07
N ASN A 20 1.46 -1.54 6.09
CA ASN A 20 0.78 -2.79 5.75
C ASN A 20 -0.01 -3.41 6.93
N SER A 21 0.10 -2.84 8.14
CA SER A 21 -0.59 -3.35 9.33
C SER A 21 -1.67 -2.36 9.82
N PRO A 22 -2.97 -2.68 9.75
CA PRO A 22 -4.02 -1.75 10.19
C PRO A 22 -3.92 -1.38 11.68
N ARG A 23 -3.44 -2.31 12.52
CA ARG A 23 -3.21 -2.05 13.95
C ARG A 23 -2.14 -0.98 14.17
N THR A 24 -1.03 -1.01 13.42
CA THR A 24 0.04 -0.02 13.57
C THR A 24 -0.43 1.37 13.15
N LEU A 25 -1.22 1.47 12.08
CA LEU A 25 -1.84 2.73 11.66
C LEU A 25 -2.71 3.34 12.76
N ILE A 26 -3.64 2.56 13.32
CA ILE A 26 -4.53 3.03 14.40
C ILE A 26 -3.74 3.43 15.64
N THR A 27 -2.80 2.59 16.09
CA THR A 27 -1.99 2.91 17.28
C THR A 27 -1.13 4.15 17.08
N SER A 28 -0.54 4.33 15.89
CA SER A 28 0.27 5.51 15.58
C SER A 28 -0.54 6.80 15.53
N TYR A 29 -1.76 6.75 14.99
CA TYR A 29 -2.69 7.87 14.98
C TYR A 29 -3.07 8.29 16.40
N LEU A 30 -3.48 7.34 17.25
CA LEU A 30 -3.80 7.61 18.66
C LEU A 30 -2.59 8.13 19.44
N LEU A 31 -1.42 7.51 19.25
CA LEU A 31 -0.18 7.96 19.89
C LEU A 31 0.15 9.41 19.50
N MET A 32 0.00 9.75 18.23
CA MET A 32 0.27 11.10 17.75
C MET A 32 -0.71 12.12 18.34
N ILE A 33 -2.00 11.79 18.51
CA ILE A 33 -2.96 12.66 19.21
C ILE A 33 -2.49 12.94 20.64
N VAL A 34 -2.08 11.89 21.37
CA VAL A 34 -1.60 12.04 22.75
C VAL A 34 -0.34 12.90 22.79
N VAL A 35 0.64 12.62 21.93
CA VAL A 35 1.89 13.39 21.87
C VAL A 35 1.63 14.85 21.50
N ALA A 36 0.83 15.11 20.46
CA ALA A 36 0.48 16.47 20.05
C ALA A 36 -0.29 17.21 21.15
N GLY A 37 -1.24 16.55 21.82
CA GLY A 37 -1.98 17.12 22.93
C GLY A 37 -1.09 17.45 24.13
N VAL A 38 -0.15 16.58 24.47
CA VAL A 38 0.83 16.84 25.54
C VAL A 38 1.70 18.04 25.19
N ILE A 39 2.28 18.09 23.99
CA ILE A 39 3.10 19.23 23.54
C ILE A 39 2.26 20.51 23.53
N TYR A 40 1.03 20.46 23.02
CA TYR A 40 0.11 21.59 22.97
C TYR A 40 -0.20 22.14 24.37
N SER A 41 -0.42 21.26 25.36
CA SER A 41 -0.65 21.63 26.75
C SER A 41 0.51 22.46 27.31
N TYR A 42 1.76 22.05 27.03
CA TYR A 42 2.95 22.79 27.47
C TYR A 42 3.14 24.13 26.76
N VAL A 43 2.93 24.19 25.44
CA VAL A 43 3.21 25.41 24.64
C VAL A 43 2.09 26.45 24.74
N GLU A 44 0.83 26.05 24.96
CA GLU A 44 -0.32 26.96 25.08
C GLU A 44 -0.83 27.09 26.53
N ASN A 45 -0.22 26.40 27.50
CA ASN A 45 -0.65 26.37 28.90
C ASN A 45 -2.14 26.03 29.08
N LYS A 46 -2.63 25.06 28.29
CA LYS A 46 -4.02 24.58 28.33
C LYS A 46 -4.14 23.31 29.16
N SER A 47 -5.36 23.04 29.66
CA SER A 47 -5.64 21.79 30.37
C SER A 47 -5.35 20.58 29.47
N ALA A 48 -5.00 19.43 30.08
CA ALA A 48 -4.71 18.23 29.30
C ALA A 48 -5.92 17.78 28.46
N ALA A 49 -7.12 17.90 29.02
CA ALA A 49 -8.37 17.56 28.32
C ALA A 49 -8.59 18.44 27.08
N ASP A 50 -8.47 19.76 27.23
CA ASP A 50 -8.61 20.72 26.14
C ASP A 50 -7.56 20.52 25.05
N SER A 51 -6.34 20.16 25.46
CA SER A 51 -5.22 19.96 24.54
C SER A 51 -5.36 18.67 23.72
N VAL A 52 -5.83 17.59 24.35
CA VAL A 52 -6.17 16.36 23.65
C VAL A 52 -7.38 16.57 22.73
N TRP A 53 -8.40 17.31 23.18
CA TRP A 53 -9.55 17.68 22.36
C TRP A 53 -9.13 18.45 21.11
N TRP A 54 -8.29 19.48 21.27
CA TRP A 54 -7.70 20.22 20.15
C TRP A 54 -6.96 19.30 19.17
N ALA A 55 -6.13 18.39 19.70
CA ALA A 55 -5.39 17.45 18.87
C ALA A 55 -6.32 16.50 18.11
N VAL A 56 -7.39 16.00 18.73
CA VAL A 56 -8.41 15.15 18.08
C VAL A 56 -9.09 15.92 16.95
N VAL A 57 -9.63 17.10 17.22
CA VAL A 57 -10.39 17.93 16.26
C VAL A 57 -9.53 18.36 15.08
N THR A 58 -8.25 18.65 15.33
CA THR A 58 -7.29 19.03 14.29
C THR A 58 -6.85 17.81 13.49
N ALA A 59 -6.51 16.70 14.16
CA ALA A 59 -6.04 15.48 13.49
C ALA A 59 -7.14 14.79 12.67
N SER A 60 -8.40 14.92 13.10
CA SER A 60 -9.57 14.44 12.33
C SER A 60 -9.94 15.37 11.17
N THR A 61 -9.24 16.50 11.00
CA THR A 61 -9.52 17.55 10.01
C THR A 61 -10.91 18.20 10.15
N VAL A 62 -11.58 18.04 11.31
CA VAL A 62 -12.89 18.65 11.57
C VAL A 62 -12.75 20.15 11.81
N GLY A 63 -11.80 20.54 12.66
CA GLY A 63 -11.42 21.95 12.83
C GLY A 63 -12.53 22.88 13.33
N TYR A 64 -13.21 22.54 14.43
CA TYR A 64 -14.27 23.39 15.01
C TYR A 64 -13.81 24.83 15.32
N GLY A 65 -12.53 25.02 15.64
CA GLY A 65 -11.94 26.35 15.90
C GLY A 65 -12.28 26.93 17.27
N ASP A 66 -12.96 26.17 18.13
CA ASP A 66 -13.21 26.48 19.54
C ASP A 66 -11.92 26.60 20.36
N ILE A 67 -10.93 25.76 20.05
CA ILE A 67 -9.57 25.84 20.59
C ILE A 67 -8.60 25.98 19.42
N SER A 68 -7.71 26.98 19.49
CA SER A 68 -6.73 27.24 18.45
C SER A 68 -5.41 27.76 19.02
N PRO A 69 -4.26 27.46 18.39
CA PRO A 69 -2.96 27.91 18.87
C PRO A 69 -2.82 29.44 18.75
N THR A 70 -2.49 30.08 19.85
CA THR A 70 -2.25 31.52 19.93
C THR A 70 -0.78 31.88 19.88
N THR A 71 0.09 30.96 20.33
CA THR A 71 1.55 31.15 20.37
C THR A 71 2.20 30.79 19.04
N GLY A 72 3.38 31.36 18.78
CA GLY A 72 4.17 30.99 17.60
C GLY A 72 4.56 29.50 17.58
N ALA A 73 4.91 28.94 18.74
CA ALA A 73 5.24 27.53 18.89
C ALA A 73 4.02 26.62 18.66
N GLY A 74 2.86 26.97 19.23
CA GLY A 74 1.61 26.24 19.02
C GLY A 74 1.18 26.26 17.55
N ARG A 75 1.38 27.37 16.83
CA ARG A 75 1.10 27.45 15.39
C ARG A 75 2.03 26.57 14.56
N ALA A 76 3.31 26.52 14.91
CA ALA A 76 4.27 25.61 14.27
C ALA A 76 3.91 24.14 14.52
N LEU A 77 3.51 23.79 15.74
CA LEU A 77 3.00 22.46 16.09
C LEU A 77 1.76 22.11 15.27
N ALA A 78 0.79 23.03 15.18
CA ALA A 78 -0.42 22.84 14.40
C ALA A 78 -0.13 22.62 12.91
N ALA A 79 0.77 23.42 12.33
CA ALA A 79 1.20 23.25 10.94
C ALA A 79 1.82 21.87 10.72
N LEU A 80 2.70 21.42 11.62
CA LEU A 80 3.31 20.09 11.54
C LEU A 80 2.27 18.97 11.64
N LEU A 81 1.34 19.07 12.59
CA LEU A 81 0.27 18.09 12.79
C LEU A 81 -0.61 17.98 11.53
N ILE A 82 -1.05 19.12 11.00
CA ILE A 82 -1.90 19.19 9.80
C ILE A 82 -1.15 18.62 8.58
N SER A 83 0.09 19.05 8.34
CA SER A 83 0.91 18.51 7.24
C SER A 83 1.11 17.00 7.36
N THR A 84 1.34 16.49 8.57
CA THR A 84 1.50 15.05 8.81
C THR A 84 0.22 14.27 8.52
N MET A 85 -0.95 14.80 8.89
CA MET A 85 -2.24 14.17 8.58
C MET A 85 -2.48 14.09 7.07
N VAL A 86 -2.36 15.23 6.39
CA VAL A 86 -2.69 15.33 4.96
C VAL A 86 -1.71 14.56 4.09
N LEU A 87 -0.41 14.61 4.40
CA LEU A 87 0.63 14.02 3.54
C LEU A 87 0.90 12.54 3.84
N LEU A 88 0.66 12.07 5.07
CA LEU A 88 1.05 10.72 5.49
C LEU A 88 -0.14 9.89 5.95
N VAL A 89 -0.82 10.31 7.02
CA VAL A 89 -1.78 9.40 7.68
C VAL A 89 -3.04 9.17 6.87
N ILE A 90 -3.66 10.22 6.33
CA ILE A 90 -4.89 10.09 5.52
C ILE A 90 -4.63 9.25 4.26
N PRO A 91 -3.59 9.50 3.44
CA PRO A 91 -3.29 8.67 2.27
C PRO A 91 -3.02 7.21 2.61
N LEU A 92 -2.28 6.92 3.69
CA LEU A 92 -1.98 5.54 4.10
C LEU A 92 -3.26 4.78 4.51
N ILE A 93 -4.14 5.42 5.27
CA ILE A 93 -5.42 4.83 5.67
C ILE A 93 -6.30 4.60 4.43
N THR A 94 -6.43 5.60 3.56
CA THR A 94 -7.21 5.49 2.31
C THR A 94 -6.68 4.38 1.41
N ALA A 95 -5.37 4.30 1.21
CA ALA A 95 -4.75 3.25 0.40
C ALA A 95 -4.97 1.85 0.99
N HIS A 96 -4.90 1.72 2.32
CA HIS A 96 -5.18 0.46 3.00
C HIS A 96 -6.63 0.00 2.75
N PHE A 97 -7.61 0.88 2.97
CA PHE A 97 -9.00 0.54 2.71
C PHE A 97 -9.27 0.28 1.22
N ALA A 98 -8.73 1.11 0.32
CA ALA A 98 -8.86 0.88 -1.12
C ALA A 98 -8.35 -0.51 -1.53
N SER A 99 -7.21 -0.95 -0.98
CA SER A 99 -6.67 -2.28 -1.26
C SER A 99 -7.55 -3.45 -0.78
N GLN A 100 -8.41 -3.22 0.22
CA GLN A 100 -9.36 -4.23 0.69
C GLN A 100 -10.66 -4.25 -0.12
N LEU A 101 -11.01 -3.13 -0.76
CA LEU A 101 -12.20 -3.01 -1.59
C LEU A 101 -11.96 -3.44 -3.05
N ILE A 102 -10.70 -3.38 -3.51
CA ILE A 102 -10.33 -3.86 -4.84
C ILE A 102 -10.40 -5.39 -4.83
N VAL A 103 -11.49 -5.92 -5.38
CA VAL A 103 -11.58 -7.31 -5.82
C VAL A 103 -10.85 -7.38 -7.15
N ASP A 104 -9.76 -8.14 -7.21
CA ASP A 104 -8.97 -8.30 -8.43
C ASP A 104 -9.64 -9.36 -9.30
N ASP A 105 -10.69 -8.98 -10.03
CA ASP A 105 -11.49 -9.88 -10.90
C ASP A 105 -10.65 -10.55 -12.01
N ASP A 106 -9.46 -9.99 -12.32
CA ASP A 106 -8.51 -10.53 -13.29
C ASP A 106 -7.38 -11.39 -12.65
N ALA A 107 -7.30 -11.44 -11.32
CA ALA A 107 -6.34 -12.28 -10.63
C ALA A 107 -6.84 -13.71 -10.56
N PHE A 108 -6.61 -14.49 -11.63
CA PHE A 108 -6.82 -15.94 -11.60
C PHE A 108 -6.13 -16.53 -10.36
N GLU A 109 -6.92 -17.14 -9.48
CA GLU A 109 -6.38 -17.87 -8.35
C GLU A 109 -5.49 -19.01 -8.85
N HIS A 110 -4.52 -19.44 -8.03
CA HIS A 110 -3.59 -20.50 -8.45
C HIS A 110 -4.34 -21.76 -8.92
N ASP A 111 -5.45 -22.08 -8.26
CA ASP A 111 -6.29 -23.23 -8.54
C ASP A 111 -6.98 -23.10 -9.91
N GLU A 112 -7.54 -21.92 -10.24
CA GLU A 112 -8.13 -21.65 -11.56
C GLU A 112 -7.08 -21.69 -12.67
N GLN A 113 -5.86 -21.21 -12.40
CA GLN A 113 -4.76 -21.31 -13.36
C GLN A 113 -4.33 -22.76 -13.58
N GLU A 114 -4.34 -23.59 -12.54
CA GLU A 114 -4.01 -25.01 -12.64
C GLU A 114 -5.08 -25.78 -13.40
N GLU A 115 -6.36 -25.50 -13.15
CA GLU A 115 -7.50 -26.05 -13.89
C GLU A 115 -7.45 -25.67 -15.37
N LEU A 116 -7.27 -24.38 -15.67
CA LEU A 116 -7.15 -23.90 -17.05
C LEU A 116 -5.96 -24.54 -17.78
N LYS A 117 -4.80 -24.67 -17.12
CA LYS A 117 -3.64 -25.37 -17.71
C LYS A 117 -3.92 -26.86 -17.90
N ALA A 118 -4.64 -27.50 -16.99
CA ALA A 118 -5.02 -28.90 -17.12
C ALA A 118 -5.97 -29.13 -18.30
N ASP A 119 -6.93 -28.23 -18.51
CA ASP A 119 -7.86 -28.28 -19.63
C ASP A 119 -7.16 -28.01 -20.96
N VAL A 120 -6.26 -27.03 -21.02
CA VAL A 120 -5.44 -26.80 -22.23
C VAL A 120 -4.60 -28.03 -22.57
N ARG A 121 -3.97 -28.69 -21.58
CA ARG A 121 -3.25 -29.96 -21.79
C ARG A 121 -4.17 -31.08 -22.28
N ARG A 122 -5.38 -31.18 -21.74
CA ARG A 122 -6.38 -32.18 -22.14
C ARG A 122 -6.84 -31.96 -23.58
N MET A 123 -7.19 -30.72 -23.95
CA MET A 123 -7.55 -30.35 -25.31
C MET A 123 -6.42 -30.66 -26.30
N ARG A 124 -5.18 -30.36 -25.93
CA ARG A 124 -3.99 -30.68 -26.74
C ARG A 124 -3.86 -32.18 -27.00
N ALA A 125 -3.98 -33.01 -25.97
CA ALA A 125 -3.89 -34.47 -26.11
C ALA A 125 -4.99 -35.03 -27.04
N LEU A 126 -6.22 -34.52 -26.94
CA LEU A 126 -7.31 -34.88 -27.85
C LEU A 126 -7.03 -34.47 -29.30
N LEU A 127 -6.46 -33.28 -29.51
CA LEU A 127 -6.06 -32.81 -30.84
C LEU A 127 -4.94 -33.67 -31.43
N GLU A 128 -3.96 -34.08 -30.63
CA GLU A 128 -2.88 -34.99 -31.04
C GLU A 128 -3.40 -36.36 -31.46
N GLU A 129 -4.36 -36.90 -30.72
CA GLU A 129 -5.03 -38.15 -31.08
C GLU A 129 -5.83 -38.01 -32.39
N LEU A 130 -6.62 -36.95 -32.54
CA LEU A 130 -7.39 -36.70 -33.76
C LEU A 130 -6.49 -36.47 -34.98
N ALA A 131 -5.40 -35.73 -34.81
CA ALA A 131 -4.41 -35.47 -35.85
C ALA A 131 -3.73 -36.76 -36.31
N ALA A 132 -3.36 -37.64 -35.38
CA ALA A 132 -2.80 -38.96 -35.68
C ALA A 132 -3.78 -39.84 -36.46
N ARG A 133 -5.06 -39.86 -36.06
CA ARG A 133 -6.12 -40.61 -36.76
C ARG A 133 -6.37 -40.11 -38.18
N GLN A 134 -6.24 -38.80 -38.42
CA GLN A 134 -6.50 -38.18 -39.71
C GLN A 134 -5.24 -38.01 -40.57
N GLY A 135 -4.05 -38.39 -40.07
CA GLY A 135 -2.78 -38.19 -40.78
C GLY A 135 -2.40 -36.71 -40.95
N ILE A 136 -2.90 -35.83 -40.09
CA ILE A 136 -2.66 -34.39 -40.13
C ILE A 136 -1.47 -34.06 -39.23
N ALA A 137 -0.51 -33.27 -39.74
CA ALA A 137 0.60 -32.79 -38.94
C ALA A 137 0.18 -31.59 -38.08
N LEU A 138 0.39 -31.68 -36.76
CA LEU A 138 0.15 -30.55 -35.86
C LEU A 138 1.28 -29.52 -35.91
N PRO A 139 0.98 -28.23 -35.66
CA PRO A 139 2.01 -27.23 -35.44
C PRO A 139 2.91 -27.63 -34.25
N PRO A 140 4.22 -27.34 -34.32
CA PRO A 140 5.14 -27.59 -33.22
C PRO A 140 4.65 -26.88 -31.96
N GLU A 141 5.02 -27.40 -30.78
CA GLU A 141 4.67 -26.75 -29.52
C GLU A 141 5.12 -25.29 -29.53
N PRO A 142 4.27 -24.35 -29.08
CA PRO A 142 4.67 -22.97 -28.88
C PRO A 142 5.85 -22.95 -27.92
N THR A 143 6.96 -22.33 -28.33
CA THR A 143 8.07 -22.15 -27.41
C THR A 143 7.60 -21.32 -26.20
N PRO A 144 7.90 -21.75 -24.96
CA PRO A 144 7.48 -21.01 -23.80
C PRO A 144 8.03 -19.58 -23.89
N PRO A 145 7.21 -18.57 -23.55
CA PRO A 145 7.65 -17.20 -23.66
C PRO A 145 8.89 -17.01 -22.78
N PRO A 146 9.89 -16.25 -23.25
CA PRO A 146 11.10 -16.05 -22.48
C PRO A 146 10.76 -15.46 -21.10
N PRO A 147 11.53 -15.82 -20.06
CA PRO A 147 11.26 -15.35 -18.72
C PRO A 147 11.26 -13.81 -18.69
N PRO A 148 10.51 -13.17 -17.76
CA PRO A 148 10.25 -11.72 -17.80
C PRO A 148 11.51 -10.86 -17.93
N TRP A 149 12.60 -11.27 -17.27
CA TRP A 149 13.89 -10.59 -17.29
C TRP A 149 14.59 -10.60 -18.67
N ARG A 150 14.23 -11.53 -19.56
CA ARG A 150 14.76 -11.60 -20.93
C ARG A 150 13.97 -10.72 -21.90
N ARG A 151 12.68 -10.48 -21.64
CA ARG A 151 11.83 -9.59 -22.46
C ARG A 151 12.22 -8.12 -22.29
N ALA A 152 12.54 -7.69 -21.08
CA ALA A 152 12.94 -6.31 -20.78
C ALA A 152 14.23 -5.85 -21.50
N ARG A 153 15.09 -6.78 -21.94
CA ARG A 153 16.35 -6.44 -22.64
C ARG A 153 16.18 -6.19 -24.14
N ARG A 154 15.04 -6.55 -24.75
CA ARG A 154 14.81 -6.41 -26.20
C ARG A 154 14.43 -5.00 -26.65
N PHE A 155 13.95 -4.14 -25.75
CA PHE A 155 13.48 -2.78 -26.07
C PHE A 155 14.51 -1.67 -25.79
N ARG A 156 15.78 -2.02 -25.52
CA ARG A 156 16.88 -1.08 -25.21
C ARG A 156 17.90 -0.95 -26.35
N ARG A 157 17.48 -1.07 -27.60
CA ARG A 157 18.33 -0.81 -28.78
C ARG A 157 17.70 0.28 -29.63
#